data_AF-A0A2E0HZJ9-F1
#
_entry.id   AF-A0A2E0HZJ9-F1
#
_cell.length_a   1.000
_cell.length_b   1.000
_cell.length_c   1.000
_cell.angle_alpha   90.00
_cell.angle_beta   90.00
_cell.angle_gamma   90.00
#
_symmetry.space_group_name_H-M   'P 1'
#
loop_
_entity.id
_entity.type
_entity.pdbx_description
1 polymer ?
#
loop_
_entity_poly.entity_id
_entity_poly.type
_entity_poly.pdbx_seq_one_letter_code
_entity_poly.pdbx_strand_id
1 'polypeptide(L)'
;MVFFAKAYIYDTQNNFEKLKTYNIKGLSALSKSECYNTKSDYNISCIPHNNNLLYQLGLAFNSHNSSLEESLKFFIKYTENYTPKDRIGLDQAYLKIATTYIKMNKPELALRNIEEALKVNPDFEEAKLEKNQILIQKYP
;
A
#
# COMPACT_ATOMS: atom_id res chain seq x y z
N MET A 1 -3.49 -16.54 -2.63
CA MET A 1 -2.81 -15.76 -3.68
C MET A 1 -3.66 -15.46 -4.91
N VAL A 2 -4.39 -16.44 -5.49
CA VAL A 2 -5.20 -16.24 -6.72
C VAL A 2 -6.18 -15.05 -6.65
N PHE A 3 -6.78 -14.78 -5.49
CA PHE A 3 -7.70 -13.65 -5.33
C PHE A 3 -7.01 -12.29 -5.51
N PHE A 4 -5.79 -12.10 -5.01
CA PHE A 4 -5.04 -10.84 -5.19
C PHE A 4 -4.56 -10.65 -6.63
N ALA A 5 -4.24 -11.73 -7.34
CA ALA A 5 -3.96 -11.65 -8.78
C ALA A 5 -5.19 -11.19 -9.57
N LYS A 6 -6.38 -11.73 -9.23
CA LYS A 6 -7.65 -11.28 -9.84
C LYS A 6 -7.98 -9.83 -9.47
N ALA A 7 -7.77 -9.44 -8.21
CA ALA A 7 -7.95 -8.05 -7.76
C ALA A 7 -7.11 -7.10 -8.63
N TYR A 8 -5.81 -7.41 -8.80
CA TYR A 8 -4.93 -6.64 -9.67
C TYR A 8 -5.46 -6.54 -11.11
N ILE A 9 -5.90 -7.64 -11.72
CA ILE A 9 -6.44 -7.61 -13.08
C ILE A 9 -7.65 -6.65 -13.16
N TYR A 10 -8.56 -6.70 -12.20
CA TYR A 10 -9.73 -5.82 -12.20
C TYR A 10 -9.40 -4.36 -11.91
N ASP A 11 -8.34 -4.09 -11.14
CA ASP A 11 -7.79 -2.74 -10.96
C ASP A 11 -7.36 -2.16 -12.31
N THR A 12 -6.59 -2.91 -13.11
CA THR A 12 -6.16 -2.48 -14.46
C THR A 12 -7.30 -2.28 -15.46
N GLN A 13 -8.46 -2.88 -15.19
CA GLN A 13 -9.67 -2.75 -16.01
C GLN A 13 -10.61 -1.65 -15.49
N ASN A 14 -10.23 -0.92 -14.44
CA ASN A 14 -11.08 0.04 -13.72
C ASN A 14 -12.40 -0.59 -13.22
N ASN A 15 -12.42 -1.91 -12.99
CA ASN A 15 -13.57 -2.61 -12.47
C ASN A 15 -13.53 -2.65 -10.94
N PHE A 16 -13.86 -1.52 -10.32
CA PHE A 16 -13.73 -1.30 -8.88
C PHE A 16 -14.63 -2.22 -8.03
N GLU A 17 -15.79 -2.63 -8.55
CA GLU A 17 -16.69 -3.56 -7.87
C GLU A 17 -16.05 -4.95 -7.73
N LYS A 18 -15.51 -5.50 -8.82
CA LYS A 18 -14.81 -6.78 -8.79
C LYS A 18 -13.49 -6.67 -8.03
N LEU A 19 -12.73 -5.60 -8.18
CA LEU A 19 -11.54 -5.32 -7.38
C LEU A 19 -11.85 -5.47 -5.88
N LYS A 20 -12.85 -4.75 -5.37
CA LYS A 20 -13.26 -4.81 -3.97
C LYS A 20 -13.66 -6.22 -3.55
N THR A 21 -14.44 -6.90 -4.39
CA THR A 21 -14.89 -8.28 -4.14
C THR A 21 -13.72 -9.24 -3.97
N TYR A 22 -12.72 -9.14 -4.85
CA TYR A 22 -11.56 -10.03 -4.83
C TYR A 22 -10.56 -9.68 -3.73
N ASN A 23 -10.44 -8.40 -3.33
CA ASN A 23 -9.69 -8.02 -2.14
C ASN A 23 -10.29 -8.65 -0.88
N ILE A 24 -11.61 -8.53 -0.68
CA ILE A 24 -12.30 -9.13 0.49
C ILE A 24 -12.12 -10.65 0.52
N LYS A 25 -12.29 -11.33 -0.62
CA LYS A 25 -12.05 -12.79 -0.72
C LYS A 25 -10.61 -13.15 -0.39
N GLY A 26 -9.64 -12.36 -0.87
CA GLY A 26 -8.23 -12.53 -0.57
C GLY A 26 -7.92 -12.40 0.92
N LEU A 27 -8.41 -11.33 1.56
CA LEU A 27 -8.25 -11.09 2.98
C LEU A 27 -8.93 -12.16 3.84
N SER A 28 -10.14 -12.60 3.47
CA SER A 28 -10.85 -13.69 4.16
C SER A 28 -10.13 -15.04 4.06
N ALA A 29 -9.47 -15.31 2.92
CA ALA A 29 -8.64 -16.50 2.78
C ALA A 29 -7.35 -16.38 3.59
N LEU A 30 -6.73 -15.19 3.64
CA LEU A 30 -5.53 -14.94 4.42
C LEU A 30 -5.77 -15.07 5.92
N SER A 31 -6.88 -14.55 6.44
CA SER A 31 -7.22 -14.66 7.87
C SER A 31 -7.51 -16.09 8.34
N LYS A 32 -7.80 -17.01 7.41
CA LYS A 32 -7.98 -18.44 7.67
C LYS A 32 -6.70 -19.26 7.45
N SER A 33 -5.64 -18.63 6.97
CA SER A 33 -4.36 -19.29 6.72
C SER A 33 -3.50 -19.34 7.98
N GLU A 34 -2.54 -20.26 8.01
CA GLU A 34 -1.53 -20.37 9.08
C GLU A 34 -0.63 -19.13 9.18
N CYS A 35 -0.62 -18.27 8.15
CA CYS A 35 0.12 -17.01 8.16
C CYS A 35 -0.55 -15.90 9.00
N TYR A 36 -1.81 -16.10 9.41
CA TYR A 36 -2.50 -15.22 10.34
C TYR A 36 -2.37 -15.79 11.76
N ASN A 37 -1.87 -14.99 12.71
CA ASN A 37 -1.77 -15.42 14.09
C ASN A 37 -2.93 -14.88 14.96
N THR A 38 -3.16 -15.54 16.08
CA THR A 38 -4.26 -15.23 17.01
C THR A 38 -4.13 -13.88 17.73
N LYS A 39 -3.01 -13.16 17.56
CA LYS A 39 -2.83 -11.78 18.06
C LYS A 39 -3.26 -10.72 17.05
N SER A 40 -3.93 -11.12 15.96
CA SER A 40 -4.31 -10.25 14.86
C SER A 40 -3.11 -9.64 14.13
N ASP A 41 -1.97 -10.32 14.15
CA ASP A 41 -0.78 -9.89 13.41
C ASP A 41 -0.47 -10.88 12.28
N TYR A 42 -0.20 -10.36 11.10
CA TYR A 42 0.15 -11.21 9.95
C TYR A 42 1.63 -11.54 10.04
N ASN A 43 1.98 -12.82 10.10
CA ASN A 43 3.38 -13.23 10.00
C ASN A 43 3.84 -13.05 8.56
N ILE A 44 4.41 -11.88 8.25
CA ILE A 44 4.80 -11.52 6.88
C ILE A 44 5.85 -12.51 6.31
N SER A 45 6.63 -13.17 7.18
CA SER A 45 7.59 -14.20 6.75
C SER A 45 6.94 -15.45 6.15
N CYS A 46 5.67 -15.71 6.47
CA CYS A 46 4.88 -16.82 5.93
C CYS A 46 4.24 -16.50 4.57
N ILE A 47 4.18 -15.22 4.19
CA ILE A 47 3.61 -14.81 2.90
C ILE A 47 4.67 -15.03 1.82
N PRO A 48 4.34 -15.73 0.72
CA PRO A 48 5.30 -16.04 -0.34
C PRO A 48 6.08 -14.80 -0.78
N HIS A 49 7.39 -14.97 -0.99
CA HIS A 49 8.37 -13.92 -1.33
C HIS A 49 8.15 -13.31 -2.72
N ASN A 50 6.97 -12.76 -2.96
CA ASN A 50 6.65 -11.98 -4.14
C ASN A 50 6.35 -10.56 -3.66
N ASN A 51 7.23 -9.62 -3.97
CA ASN A 51 7.08 -8.25 -3.51
C ASN A 51 5.78 -7.63 -4.05
N ASN A 52 5.39 -7.94 -5.29
CA ASN A 52 4.13 -7.47 -5.85
C ASN A 52 2.90 -7.94 -5.04
N LEU A 53 2.97 -9.12 -4.41
CA LEU A 53 1.91 -9.58 -3.50
C LEU A 53 1.85 -8.72 -2.24
N LEU A 54 3.00 -8.32 -1.67
CA LEU A 54 3.04 -7.39 -0.53
C LEU A 54 2.35 -6.06 -0.88
N TYR A 55 2.63 -5.50 -2.06
CA TYR A 55 1.94 -4.29 -2.52
C TYR A 55 0.42 -4.51 -2.66
N GLN A 56 -0.02 -5.63 -3.25
CA GLN A 56 -1.45 -5.94 -3.36
C GLN A 56 -2.15 -6.13 -2.01
N LEU A 57 -1.46 -6.72 -1.03
CA LEU A 57 -1.96 -6.83 0.34
C LEU A 57 -2.12 -5.45 0.97
N GLY A 58 -1.11 -4.59 0.81
CA GLY A 58 -1.17 -3.19 1.23
C GLY A 58 -2.41 -2.49 0.68
N LEU A 59 -2.68 -2.60 -0.64
CA LEU A 59 -3.88 -2.04 -1.27
C LEU A 59 -5.18 -2.63 -0.71
N ALA A 60 -5.23 -3.96 -0.52
CA ALA A 60 -6.43 -4.62 -0.01
C ALA A 60 -6.78 -4.12 1.40
N PHE A 61 -5.81 -4.01 2.30
CA PHE A 61 -6.02 -3.41 3.62
C PHE A 61 -6.35 -1.91 3.54
N ASN A 62 -5.70 -1.17 2.63
CA ASN A 62 -5.95 0.28 2.46
C ASN A 62 -7.38 0.60 2.03
N SER A 63 -8.05 -0.34 1.36
CA SER A 63 -9.44 -0.20 0.95
C SER A 63 -10.44 -0.22 2.13
N HIS A 64 -9.96 -0.56 3.33
CA HIS A 64 -10.72 -0.58 4.57
C HIS A 64 -10.05 0.34 5.60
N ASN A 65 -10.68 1.47 5.94
CA ASN A 65 -10.09 2.47 6.86
C ASN A 65 -9.70 1.93 8.23
N SER A 66 -10.35 0.87 8.72
CA SER A 66 -10.01 0.18 9.98
C SER A 66 -8.71 -0.64 9.90
N SER A 67 -8.00 -0.62 8.77
CA SER A 67 -6.82 -1.45 8.52
C SER A 67 -5.66 -0.66 7.88
N LEU A 68 -5.57 0.64 8.16
CA LEU A 68 -4.51 1.49 7.63
C LEU A 68 -3.15 1.12 8.24
N GLU A 69 -3.08 0.71 9.50
CA GLU A 69 -1.84 0.21 10.11
C GLU A 69 -1.32 -1.06 9.41
N GLU A 70 -2.19 -2.04 9.14
CA GLU A 70 -1.80 -3.26 8.41
C GLU A 70 -1.35 -2.91 7.00
N SER A 71 -2.09 -2.01 6.34
CA SER A 71 -1.73 -1.52 5.01
C SER A 71 -0.31 -0.96 4.98
N LEU A 72 0.06 -0.11 5.95
CA LEU A 72 1.41 0.43 6.08
C LEU A 72 2.47 -0.66 6.28
N LYS A 73 2.21 -1.66 7.14
CA LYS A 73 3.17 -2.77 7.36
C LYS A 73 3.53 -3.44 6.03
N PHE A 74 2.54 -3.69 5.16
CA PHE A 74 2.76 -4.31 3.86
C PHE A 74 3.48 -3.40 2.86
N PHE A 75 3.13 -2.11 2.79
CA PHE A 75 3.82 -1.17 1.91
C PHE A 75 5.26 -0.88 2.36
N ILE A 76 5.51 -0.77 3.66
CA ILE A 76 6.88 -0.63 4.20
C ILE A 76 7.68 -1.90 3.89
N LYS A 77 7.09 -3.08 4.08
CA LYS A 77 7.81 -4.32 3.73
C LYS A 77 8.10 -4.42 2.24
N TYR A 78 7.21 -3.87 1.41
CA TYR A 78 7.41 -3.77 -0.03
C TYR A 78 8.65 -2.93 -0.37
N THR A 79 8.81 -1.76 0.24
CA THR A 79 9.97 -0.89 -0.02
C THR A 79 11.27 -1.48 0.53
N GLU A 80 11.24 -2.15 1.69
CA GLU A 80 12.40 -2.87 2.25
C GLU A 80 12.91 -3.99 1.34
N ASN A 81 12.00 -4.71 0.68
CA ASN A 81 12.32 -5.86 -0.18
C ASN A 81 12.47 -5.47 -1.67
N TYR A 82 12.43 -4.17 -1.99
CA TYR A 82 12.33 -3.70 -3.36
C TYR A 82 13.49 -4.14 -4.24
N THR A 83 13.14 -4.50 -5.48
CA THR A 83 14.10 -4.70 -6.57
C THR A 83 13.61 -3.98 -7.83
N PRO A 84 14.50 -3.60 -8.76
CA PRO A 84 14.11 -3.01 -10.04
C PRO A 84 13.21 -3.90 -10.93
N LYS A 85 13.05 -5.19 -10.60
CA LYS A 85 12.14 -6.11 -11.29
C LYS A 85 10.70 -6.00 -10.81
N ASP A 86 10.46 -5.31 -9.70
CA ASP A 86 9.13 -5.13 -9.16
C ASP A 86 8.30 -4.19 -10.03
N ARG A 87 7.00 -4.44 -10.06
CA ARG A 87 6.09 -3.76 -10.99
C ARG A 87 5.85 -2.30 -10.62
N ILE A 88 5.84 -1.99 -9.33
CA ILE A 88 5.57 -0.64 -8.82
C ILE A 88 6.90 0.03 -8.52
N GLY A 89 7.12 1.25 -9.02
CA GLY A 89 8.32 2.01 -8.70
C GLY A 89 8.41 2.34 -7.20
N LEU A 90 9.62 2.52 -6.69
CA LEU A 90 9.81 2.96 -5.29
C LEU A 90 9.16 4.31 -5.03
N ASP A 91 9.21 5.23 -5.99
CA ASP A 91 8.54 6.53 -5.94
C ASP A 91 7.03 6.38 -5.70
N GLN A 92 6.38 5.53 -6.49
CA GLN A 92 4.96 5.20 -6.37
C GLN A 92 4.62 4.53 -5.03
N ALA A 93 5.50 3.62 -4.56
CA ALA A 93 5.31 2.95 -3.28
C ALA A 93 5.41 3.93 -2.10
N TYR A 94 6.41 4.82 -2.10
CA TYR A 94 6.54 5.86 -1.09
C TYR A 94 5.36 6.83 -1.10
N LEU A 95 4.86 7.21 -2.29
CA LEU A 95 3.64 8.01 -2.38
C LEU A 95 2.43 7.29 -1.79
N LYS A 96 2.32 5.97 -1.98
CA LYS A 96 1.22 5.19 -1.41
C LYS A 96 1.32 5.03 0.11
N ILE A 97 2.53 4.98 0.67
CA ILE A 97 2.76 5.10 2.12
C ILE A 97 2.33 6.49 2.61
N ALA A 98 2.73 7.56 1.90
CA ALA A 98 2.40 8.93 2.28
C ALA A 98 0.89 9.18 2.32
N THR A 99 0.18 8.85 1.23
CA THR A 99 -1.29 8.98 1.16
C THR A 99 -2.01 8.15 2.22
N THR A 100 -1.42 7.02 2.63
CA THR A 100 -1.93 6.23 3.77
C THR A 100 -1.75 6.98 5.09
N TYR A 101 -0.61 7.62 5.33
CA TYR A 101 -0.42 8.48 6.51
C TYR A 101 -1.33 9.71 6.52
N ILE A 102 -1.65 10.29 5.36
CA ILE A 102 -2.64 11.37 5.25
C ILE A 102 -4.00 10.89 5.75
N LYS A 103 -4.47 9.71 5.30
CA LYS A 103 -5.73 9.10 5.78
C LYS A 103 -5.76 8.84 7.29
N MET A 104 -4.58 8.67 7.91
CA MET A 104 -4.41 8.48 9.34
C MET A 104 -4.23 9.81 10.12
N ASN A 105 -4.36 10.97 9.46
CA ASN A 105 -4.07 12.29 10.03
C ASN A 105 -2.64 12.42 10.59
N LYS A 106 -1.65 11.86 9.88
CA LYS A 106 -0.21 11.93 10.25
C LYS A 106 0.60 12.67 9.17
N PRO A 107 0.39 13.99 8.99
CA PRO A 107 0.98 14.75 7.89
C PRO A 107 2.51 14.81 7.92
N GLU A 108 3.15 14.76 9.09
CA GLU A 108 4.62 14.75 9.20
C GLU A 108 5.22 13.48 8.60
N LEU A 109 4.59 12.32 8.85
CA LEU A 109 5.04 11.05 8.29
C LEU A 109 4.73 10.96 6.80
N ALA A 110 3.62 11.56 6.36
CA ALA A 110 3.29 11.68 4.95
C ALA A 110 4.34 12.50 4.20
N LEU A 111 4.72 13.68 4.71
CA LEU A 111 5.74 14.54 4.10
C LEU A 111 7.09 13.83 3.96
N ARG A 112 7.55 13.12 4.99
CA ARG A 112 8.80 12.34 4.90
C ARG A 112 8.77 11.32 3.76
N ASN A 113 7.67 10.61 3.59
CA ASN A 113 7.54 9.63 2.52
C ASN A 113 7.39 10.28 1.13
N ILE A 114 6.76 11.45 1.04
CA ILE A 114 6.74 12.23 -0.21
C ILE A 114 8.16 12.68 -0.59
N GLU A 115 8.98 13.07 0.38
CA GLU A 115 10.38 13.41 0.14
C GLU A 115 11.18 12.21 -0.36
N GLU A 116 10.96 11.02 0.19
CA GLU A 116 11.55 9.78 -0.36
C GLU A 116 11.07 9.51 -1.79
N ALA A 117 9.79 9.70 -2.09
CA ALA A 117 9.26 9.55 -3.44
C ALA A 117 9.95 10.51 -4.43
N LEU A 118 10.11 11.78 -4.05
CA LEU A 118 10.76 12.81 -4.86
C LEU A 118 12.28 12.65 -4.97
N LYS A 119 12.94 12.00 -4.00
CA LYS A 119 14.35 11.61 -4.13
C LYS A 119 14.53 10.55 -5.21
N VAL A 120 13.61 9.59 -5.30
CA VAL A 120 13.62 8.55 -6.33
C VAL A 120 13.27 9.13 -7.70
N ASN A 121 12.25 9.99 -7.75
CA ASN A 121 11.78 10.62 -8.97
C ASN A 121 11.48 12.11 -8.73
N PRO A 122 12.45 13.00 -9.00
CA PRO A 122 12.29 14.45 -8.80
C PRO A 122 11.16 15.08 -9.62
N ASP A 123 10.76 14.45 -10.73
CA ASP A 123 9.71 14.91 -11.64
C ASP A 123 8.34 14.26 -11.35
N PHE A 124 8.19 13.62 -10.19
CA PHE A 124 6.94 12.96 -9.84
C PHE A 124 5.85 13.96 -9.43
N GLU A 125 5.09 14.43 -10.43
CA GLU A 125 4.08 15.48 -10.25
C GLU A 125 3.01 15.15 -9.21
N GLU A 126 2.54 13.89 -9.14
CA GLU A 126 1.57 13.47 -8.11
C GLU A 126 2.13 13.69 -6.68
N ALA A 127 3.40 13.37 -6.45
CA ALA A 127 4.05 13.58 -5.16
C ALA A 127 4.27 15.07 -4.84
N LYS A 128 4.59 15.91 -5.85
CA LYS A 128 4.68 17.36 -5.68
C LYS A 128 3.33 17.97 -5.29
N LEU A 129 2.25 17.53 -5.93
CA LEU A 129 0.89 17.98 -5.62
C LEU A 129 0.48 17.61 -4.20
N GLU A 130 0.67 16.36 -3.80
CA GLU A 130 0.41 15.89 -2.43
C GLU A 130 1.24 16.67 -1.39
N LYS A 131 2.51 16.96 -1.69
CA LYS A 131 3.37 17.80 -0.82
C LYS A 131 2.73 19.16 -0.57
N ASN A 132 2.33 19.83 -1.64
CA ASN A 132 1.75 21.17 -1.57
C ASN A 132 0.44 21.17 -0.77
N GLN A 133 -0.41 20.17 -0.98
CA GLN A 133 -1.67 20.03 -0.23
C GLN A 133 -1.44 19.89 1.27
N ILE A 134 -0.48 19.05 1.69
CA ILE A 134 -0.15 18.90 3.11
C ILE A 134 0.37 20.22 3.71
N LEU A 135 1.22 20.94 2.98
CA LEU A 135 1.80 22.19 3.48
C LEU A 135 0.73 23.29 3.64
N ILE A 136 -0.20 23.39 2.68
CA ILE A 136 -1.34 24.33 2.78
C ILE A 136 -2.19 24.01 4.02
N GLN A 137 -2.50 22.73 4.26
CA GLN A 137 -3.32 22.34 5.42
C GLN A 137 -2.62 22.58 6.76
N LYS A 138 -1.29 22.45 6.80
CA LYS A 138 -0.49 22.62 8.01
C LYS A 138 -0.19 24.09 8.34
N TYR A 139 -0.15 24.94 7.33
CA TYR A 139 0.16 26.38 7.43
C TYR A 139 -0.90 27.19 6.67
N PRO A 140 -2.14 27.27 7.21
CA PRO A 140 -3.25 27.98 6.57
C PRO A 140 -3.03 29.50 6.52
#